data_AF-A0A662DWQ9-F1
#
_entry.id   AF-A0A662DWQ9-F1
#
_cell.length_a   1.000
_cell.length_b   1.000
_cell.length_c   1.000
_cell.angle_alpha   90.00
_cell.angle_beta   90.00
_cell.angle_gamma   90.00
#
_symmetry.space_group_name_H-M   'P 1'
#
loop_
_entity.id
_entity.type
_entity.pdbx_description
1 polymer ?
#
loop_
_entity_poly.entity_id
_entity_poly.type
_entity_poly.pdbx_seq_one_letter_code
_entity_poly.pdbx_strand_id
1 'polypeptide(L)'
;MKEASEAELFGQYDYIIGVDEAGRGCLAGPVYAGAVLCPRWRFEELRNLKTLTDSKKLSPKQRGRLLDELLDMGISYRVSVVNHRIIDDINILQAARLGMKRAVERLEFPAGSSVLVAVDGNQPIETSYSQLTVVKGDLKFKTIAAASIFAKVLRDRFMVAASTKWPRYGFEKHKGYPASAHKAALREFGPCPIHRLTFRGVLRGE
;
A
#
# COMPACT_ATOMS: atom_id res chain seq x y z
N MET A 1 -4.13 -26.21 10.04
CA MET A 1 -3.01 -26.33 9.07
C MET A 1 -2.08 -25.15 9.29
N LYS A 2 -0.77 -25.38 9.36
CA LYS A 2 0.22 -24.31 9.52
C LYS A 2 0.28 -23.52 8.21
N GLU A 3 0.10 -22.21 8.24
CA GLU A 3 0.31 -21.37 7.05
C GLU A 3 1.76 -21.55 6.58
N ALA A 4 1.97 -21.82 5.29
CA ALA A 4 3.32 -21.92 4.73
C ALA A 4 4.05 -20.58 4.87
N SER A 5 5.30 -20.64 5.30
CA SER A 5 6.19 -19.49 5.34
C SER A 5 6.56 -19.02 3.92
N GLU A 6 6.91 -17.75 3.79
CA GLU A 6 7.35 -17.19 2.50
C GLU A 6 8.56 -17.93 1.92
N ALA A 7 9.47 -18.41 2.77
CA ALA A 7 10.63 -19.21 2.36
C ALA A 7 10.22 -20.57 1.76
N GLU A 8 9.22 -21.25 2.34
CA GLU A 8 8.71 -22.52 1.81
C GLU A 8 8.02 -22.35 0.46
N LEU A 9 7.39 -21.19 0.24
CA LEU A 9 6.73 -20.86 -1.05
C LEU A 9 7.74 -20.68 -2.18
N PHE A 10 8.93 -20.13 -1.90
CA PHE A 10 10.02 -20.08 -2.88
C PHE A 10 10.58 -21.46 -3.29
N GLY A 11 10.19 -22.55 -2.60
CA GLY A 11 10.44 -23.92 -3.06
C GLY A 11 9.56 -24.34 -4.25
N GLN A 12 8.46 -23.63 -4.50
CA GLN A 12 7.45 -23.95 -5.53
C GLN A 12 7.32 -22.88 -6.61
N TYR A 13 7.75 -21.64 -6.32
CA TYR A 13 7.58 -20.50 -7.20
C TYR A 13 8.92 -19.81 -7.48
N ASP A 14 9.16 -19.44 -8.74
CA ASP A 14 10.32 -18.68 -9.17
C ASP A 14 10.27 -17.25 -8.63
N TYR A 15 9.05 -16.70 -8.55
CA TYR A 15 8.79 -15.34 -8.07
C TYR A 15 7.62 -15.29 -7.09
N ILE A 16 7.76 -14.43 -6.09
CA ILE A 16 6.65 -14.01 -5.23
C ILE A 16 6.43 -12.51 -5.39
N ILE A 17 5.18 -12.13 -5.62
CA ILE A 17 4.74 -10.74 -5.65
C ILE A 17 4.03 -10.43 -4.33
N GLY A 18 4.64 -9.64 -3.47
CA GLY A 18 3.99 -9.12 -2.27
C GLY A 18 3.18 -7.87 -2.60
N VAL A 19 1.99 -7.74 -2.02
CA VAL A 19 1.06 -6.65 -2.32
C VAL A 19 0.42 -6.11 -1.03
N ASP A 20 0.40 -4.78 -0.89
CA ASP A 20 -0.24 -4.09 0.23
C ASP A 20 -0.72 -2.69 -0.21
N GLU A 21 -1.59 -2.06 0.58
CA GLU A 21 -2.12 -0.73 0.35
C GLU A 21 -1.94 0.26 1.52
N ALA A 22 -1.82 1.54 1.17
CA ALA A 22 -1.82 2.65 2.11
C ALA A 22 -3.01 3.58 1.85
N GLY A 23 -3.67 3.99 2.95
CA GLY A 23 -4.64 5.07 2.92
C GLY A 23 -6.11 4.68 2.88
N ARG A 24 -6.48 3.43 3.16
CA ARG A 24 -7.90 3.04 3.19
C ARG A 24 -8.72 3.83 4.18
N GLY A 25 -8.26 3.98 5.41
CA GLY A 25 -8.98 4.70 6.48
C GLY A 25 -8.90 6.24 6.43
N CYS A 26 -8.43 6.85 5.34
CA CYS A 26 -8.31 8.30 5.25
C CYS A 26 -9.60 8.96 4.75
N LEU A 27 -9.91 10.15 5.25
CA LEU A 27 -11.01 10.99 4.77
C LEU A 27 -10.65 11.75 3.49
N ALA A 28 -9.36 11.90 3.20
CA ALA A 28 -8.85 12.63 2.05
C ALA A 28 -7.68 11.92 1.37
N GLY A 29 -7.55 12.20 0.08
CA GLY A 29 -6.51 11.69 -0.79
C GLY A 29 -6.82 10.31 -1.38
N PRO A 30 -5.98 9.85 -2.30
CA PRO A 30 -6.10 8.54 -2.95
C PRO A 30 -5.75 7.38 -1.99
N VAL A 31 -6.04 6.16 -2.45
CA VAL A 31 -5.41 4.93 -1.96
C VAL A 31 -4.22 4.60 -2.88
N TYR A 32 -3.09 4.25 -2.28
CA TYR A 32 -1.89 3.79 -2.99
C TYR A 32 -1.75 2.29 -2.73
N ALA A 33 -1.49 1.51 -3.76
CA ALA A 33 -1.18 0.09 -3.63
C ALA A 33 0.21 -0.17 -4.20
N GLY A 34 1.04 -0.85 -3.42
CA GLY A 34 2.38 -1.29 -3.83
C GLY A 34 2.35 -2.76 -4.20
N ALA A 35 3.13 -3.13 -5.20
CA ALA A 35 3.44 -4.52 -5.52
C ALA A 35 4.96 -4.65 -5.68
N VAL A 36 5.56 -5.65 -5.03
CA VAL A 36 6.99 -5.94 -5.07
C VAL A 36 7.20 -7.35 -5.57
N LEU A 37 7.89 -7.49 -6.70
CA LEU A 37 8.32 -8.75 -7.28
C LEU A 37 9.69 -9.12 -6.73
N CYS A 38 9.77 -10.24 -6.01
CA CYS A 38 11.02 -10.79 -5.53
C CYS A 38 11.29 -12.14 -6.22
N PRO A 39 12.38 -12.26 -6.99
CA PRO A 39 12.82 -13.56 -7.48
C PRO A 39 13.44 -14.38 -6.35
N ARG A 40 13.33 -15.71 -6.43
CA ARG A 40 13.87 -16.65 -5.42
C ARG A 40 15.32 -16.35 -5.03
N TRP A 41 16.19 -16.09 -6.01
CA TRP A 41 17.62 -15.88 -5.78
C TRP A 41 17.93 -14.60 -4.98
N ARG A 42 17.02 -13.63 -4.92
CA ARG A 42 17.17 -12.38 -4.17
C ARG A 42 16.49 -12.42 -2.80
N PHE A 43 15.68 -13.45 -2.54
CA PHE A 43 14.86 -13.47 -1.33
C PHE A 43 15.69 -13.38 -0.05
N GLU A 44 16.88 -13.98 -0.01
CA GLU A 44 17.73 -13.92 1.17
C GLU A 44 18.23 -12.50 1.48
N GLU A 45 18.58 -11.71 0.47
CA GLU A 45 18.94 -10.29 0.64
C GLU A 45 17.76 -9.48 1.20
N LEU A 46 16.56 -9.69 0.66
CA LEU A 46 15.34 -9.05 1.14
C LEU A 46 15.02 -9.46 2.59
N ARG A 47 15.19 -10.75 2.92
CA ARG A 47 14.96 -11.30 4.25
C ARG A 47 15.93 -10.73 5.28
N ASN A 48 17.16 -10.44 4.87
CA ASN A 48 18.21 -9.87 5.70
C ASN A 48 18.01 -8.39 6.05
N LEU A 49 17.05 -7.70 5.42
CA LEU A 49 16.55 -6.41 5.90
C LEU A 49 15.77 -6.61 7.21
N LYS A 50 16.49 -6.68 8.33
CA LYS A 50 15.93 -7.01 9.66
C LYS A 50 14.84 -6.02 10.11
N THR A 51 14.98 -4.75 9.73
CA THR A 51 14.05 -3.67 10.06
C THR A 51 12.81 -3.65 9.15
N LEU A 52 12.79 -4.43 8.07
CA LEU A 52 11.65 -4.53 7.16
C LEU A 52 10.50 -5.28 7.84
N THR A 53 9.46 -4.54 8.17
CA THR A 53 8.24 -4.98 8.86
C THR A 53 7.09 -4.02 8.53
N ASP A 54 5.94 -4.18 9.18
CA ASP A 54 4.77 -3.28 9.08
C ASP A 54 5.19 -1.80 9.06
N SER A 55 4.92 -1.16 7.93
CA SER A 55 5.29 0.24 7.68
C SER A 55 4.74 1.22 8.71
N LYS A 56 3.64 0.89 9.39
CA LYS A 56 2.99 1.72 10.41
C LYS A 56 3.77 1.73 11.73
N LYS A 57 4.57 0.68 11.99
CA LYS A 57 5.44 0.60 13.18
C LYS A 57 6.74 1.40 13.04
N LEU A 58 7.04 1.86 11.83
CA LEU A 58 8.27 2.58 11.52
C LEU A 58 8.05 4.09 11.57
N SER A 59 9.10 4.84 11.92
CA SER A 59 9.12 6.29 11.74
C SER A 59 9.23 6.66 10.26
N PRO A 60 8.84 7.89 9.85
CA PRO A 60 9.06 8.36 8.47
C PRO A 60 10.52 8.24 8.02
N LYS A 61 11.48 8.50 8.93
CA LYS A 61 12.91 8.38 8.66
C LYS A 61 13.33 6.94 8.39
N GLN A 62 12.85 5.98 9.18
CA GLN A 62 13.11 4.56 8.98
C GLN A 62 12.50 4.05 7.67
N ARG A 63 11.27 4.47 7.35
CA ARG A 63 10.65 4.12 6.06
C ARG A 63 11.41 4.68 4.87
N GLY A 64 11.93 5.91 4.97
CA GLY A 64 12.76 6.51 3.94
C GLY A 64 14.02 5.68 3.68
N ARG A 65 14.75 5.32 4.74
CA ARG A 65 15.94 4.46 4.62
C ARG A 65 15.63 3.10 4.00
N LEU A 66 14.56 2.44 4.44
CA LEU A 66 14.14 1.16 3.85
C LEU A 66 13.74 1.29 2.39
N LEU A 67 13.10 2.40 1.99
CA LEU A 67 12.81 2.67 0.59
C LEU A 67 14.11 2.76 -0.22
N ASP A 68 15.11 3.50 0.30
CA ASP A 68 16.41 3.64 -0.37
C ASP A 68 17.13 2.28 -0.45
N GLU A 69 17.17 1.49 0.63
CA GLU A 69 17.74 0.14 0.65
C GLU A 69 17.07 -0.82 -0.35
N LEU A 70 15.73 -0.75 -0.48
CA LEU A 70 14.98 -1.55 -1.45
C LEU A 70 15.29 -1.14 -2.90
N LEU A 71 15.44 0.17 -3.15
CA LEU A 71 15.82 0.71 -4.46
C LEU A 71 17.25 0.32 -4.83
N ASP A 72 18.20 0.45 -3.90
CA ASP A 72 19.61 0.11 -4.09
C ASP A 72 19.81 -1.40 -4.34
N MET A 73 18.99 -2.25 -3.73
CA MET A 73 18.94 -3.69 -4.02
C MET A 73 18.46 -4.01 -5.45
N GLY A 74 17.83 -3.05 -6.13
CA GLY A 74 17.22 -3.26 -7.44
C GLY A 74 15.98 -4.16 -7.38
N ILE A 75 15.21 -4.08 -6.29
CA ILE A 75 13.95 -4.82 -6.19
C ILE A 75 12.95 -4.29 -7.23
N SER A 76 12.29 -5.19 -7.96
CA SER A 76 11.29 -4.79 -8.94
C SER A 76 9.98 -4.47 -8.21
N TYR A 77 9.43 -3.28 -8.48
CA TYR A 77 8.20 -2.84 -7.83
C TYR A 77 7.32 -2.00 -8.78
N ARG A 78 6.04 -1.91 -8.43
CA ARG A 78 5.06 -1.01 -9.03
C ARG A 78 4.21 -0.39 -7.95
N VAL A 79 3.78 0.85 -8.19
CA VAL A 79 2.79 1.52 -7.35
C VAL A 79 1.65 2.00 -8.22
N SER A 80 0.43 1.70 -7.78
CA SER A 80 -0.80 2.14 -8.39
C SER A 80 -1.53 3.10 -7.47
N VAL A 81 -2.17 4.10 -8.07
CA VAL A 81 -2.90 5.14 -7.35
C VAL A 81 -4.35 5.12 -7.82
N VAL A 82 -5.29 5.01 -6.88
CA VAL A 82 -6.72 5.14 -7.15
C VAL A 82 -7.23 6.38 -6.44
N ASN A 83 -7.70 7.35 -7.23
CA ASN A 83 -8.09 8.65 -6.73
C ASN A 83 -9.41 8.62 -5.93
N HIS A 84 -9.67 9.68 -5.19
CA HIS A 84 -10.84 9.81 -4.32
C HIS A 84 -12.18 9.70 -5.07
N ARG A 85 -12.25 10.16 -6.32
CA ARG A 85 -13.48 10.06 -7.14
C ARG A 85 -13.83 8.60 -7.42
N ILE A 86 -12.85 7.82 -7.88
CA ILE A 86 -13.04 6.38 -8.07
C ILE A 86 -13.39 5.71 -6.73
N ILE A 87 -12.75 6.10 -5.63
CA ILE A 87 -13.09 5.56 -4.29
C ILE A 87 -14.55 5.83 -3.94
N ASP A 88 -15.04 7.04 -4.22
CA ASP A 88 -16.44 7.40 -4.01
C ASP A 88 -17.39 6.60 -4.92
N ASP A 89 -16.98 6.32 -6.17
CA ASP A 89 -17.80 5.58 -7.15
C ASP A 89 -17.92 4.07 -6.83
N ILE A 90 -16.81 3.42 -6.47
CA ILE A 90 -16.75 1.95 -6.35
C ILE A 90 -16.54 1.46 -4.92
N ASN A 91 -16.56 2.34 -3.92
CA ASN A 91 -16.19 2.11 -2.52
C ASN A 91 -14.70 1.80 -2.28
N ILE A 92 -14.27 1.97 -1.02
CA ILE A 92 -12.86 1.86 -0.64
C ILE A 92 -12.30 0.45 -0.71
N LEU A 93 -13.12 -0.59 -0.50
CA LEU A 93 -12.65 -1.97 -0.58
C LEU A 93 -12.30 -2.32 -2.03
N GLN A 94 -13.19 -2.00 -2.99
CA GLN A 94 -12.93 -2.26 -4.40
C GLN A 94 -11.85 -1.35 -4.96
N ALA A 95 -11.78 -0.09 -4.54
CA ALA A 95 -10.70 0.81 -4.95
C ALA A 95 -9.32 0.33 -4.49
N ALA A 96 -9.19 -0.22 -3.28
CA ALA A 96 -7.95 -0.82 -2.82
C ALA A 96 -7.58 -2.05 -3.66
N ARG A 97 -8.52 -2.97 -3.90
CA ARG A 97 -8.33 -4.16 -4.75
C ARG A 97 -7.97 -3.80 -6.19
N LEU A 98 -8.60 -2.77 -6.75
CA LEU A 98 -8.28 -2.23 -8.08
C LEU A 98 -6.86 -1.66 -8.13
N GLY A 99 -6.45 -0.94 -7.09
CA GLY A 99 -5.08 -0.45 -6.93
C GLY A 99 -4.08 -1.59 -6.96
N MET A 100 -4.31 -2.60 -6.12
CA MET A 100 -3.47 -3.79 -6.01
C MET A 100 -3.36 -4.56 -7.34
N LYS A 101 -4.51 -4.85 -7.99
CA LYS A 101 -4.56 -5.46 -9.32
C LYS A 101 -3.69 -4.71 -10.33
N ARG A 102 -3.91 -3.40 -10.46
CA ARG A 102 -3.14 -2.54 -11.39
C ARG A 102 -1.64 -2.50 -11.08
N ALA A 103 -1.25 -2.62 -9.80
CA ALA A 103 0.17 -2.67 -9.43
C ALA A 103 0.79 -4.01 -9.86
N VAL A 104 0.11 -5.12 -9.61
CA VAL A 104 0.54 -6.48 -9.98
C VAL A 104 0.65 -6.64 -11.50
N GLU A 105 -0.37 -6.23 -12.25
CA GLU A 105 -0.43 -6.40 -13.71
C GLU A 105 0.63 -5.59 -14.48
N ARG A 106 1.31 -4.64 -13.82
CA ARG A 106 2.39 -3.83 -14.41
C ARG A 106 3.79 -4.37 -14.10
N LEU A 107 3.90 -5.42 -13.29
CA LEU A 107 5.16 -6.09 -13.04
C LEU A 107 5.50 -6.99 -14.22
N GLU A 108 6.78 -7.02 -14.57
CA GLU A 108 7.32 -7.80 -15.67
C GLU A 108 8.26 -8.86 -15.11
N PHE A 109 8.17 -10.07 -15.67
CA PHE A 109 9.01 -11.22 -15.36
C PHE A 109 9.04 -12.16 -16.58
N PRO A 110 10.03 -13.06 -16.68
CA PRO A 110 10.18 -13.93 -17.84
C PRO A 110 8.94 -14.82 -18.08
N ALA A 111 8.58 -14.99 -19.35
CA ALA A 111 7.49 -15.87 -19.74
C ALA A 111 7.74 -17.31 -19.27
N GLY A 112 6.68 -18.01 -18.86
CA GLY A 112 6.75 -19.38 -18.35
C GLY A 112 7.24 -19.51 -16.90
N SER A 113 7.57 -18.40 -16.23
CA SER A 113 7.94 -18.42 -14.81
C SER A 113 6.74 -18.71 -13.92
N SER A 114 6.95 -19.47 -12.85
CA SER A 114 5.95 -19.70 -11.82
C SER A 114 5.86 -18.51 -10.86
N VAL A 115 4.67 -17.96 -10.68
CA VAL A 115 4.44 -16.74 -9.88
C VAL A 115 3.31 -16.93 -8.86
N LEU A 116 3.58 -16.52 -7.63
CA LEU A 116 2.59 -16.41 -6.57
C LEU A 116 2.40 -14.96 -6.14
N VAL A 117 1.15 -14.50 -6.06
CA VAL A 117 0.81 -13.19 -5.49
C VAL A 117 0.40 -13.35 -4.03
N ALA A 118 1.22 -12.83 -3.12
CA ALA A 118 0.92 -12.75 -1.70
C ALA A 118 0.26 -11.40 -1.38
N VAL A 119 -1.02 -11.43 -1.01
CA VAL A 119 -1.86 -10.24 -0.79
C VAL A 119 -2.05 -9.99 0.70
N ASP A 120 -1.78 -8.80 1.21
CA ASP A 120 -2.11 -8.45 2.60
C ASP A 120 -3.63 -8.48 2.82
N GLY A 121 -4.03 -9.14 3.91
CA GLY A 121 -5.43 -9.26 4.32
C GLY A 121 -6.07 -10.60 3.96
N ASN A 122 -7.39 -10.58 3.82
CA ASN A 122 -8.23 -11.78 3.65
C ASN A 122 -9.06 -11.76 2.37
N GLN A 123 -8.73 -10.87 1.44
CA GLN A 123 -9.45 -10.70 0.19
C GLN A 123 -8.49 -10.88 -0.98
N PRO A 124 -8.78 -11.79 -1.93
CA PRO A 124 -7.98 -11.91 -3.13
C PRO A 124 -8.19 -10.70 -4.05
N ILE A 125 -7.32 -10.55 -5.04
CA ILE A 125 -7.48 -9.56 -6.11
C ILE A 125 -7.83 -10.26 -7.42
N GLU A 126 -8.49 -9.56 -8.33
CA GLU A 126 -8.99 -10.16 -9.58
C GLU A 126 -7.85 -10.22 -10.62
N THR A 127 -7.07 -11.29 -10.61
CA THR A 127 -5.93 -11.54 -11.52
C THR A 127 -5.89 -13.02 -11.90
N SER A 128 -5.22 -13.34 -13.01
CA SER A 128 -5.00 -14.72 -13.47
C SER A 128 -3.88 -15.46 -12.72
N TYR A 129 -3.10 -14.79 -11.88
CA TYR A 129 -2.00 -15.41 -11.14
C TYR A 129 -2.50 -16.22 -9.95
N SER A 130 -1.75 -17.25 -9.55
CA SER A 130 -1.92 -17.94 -8.28
C SER A 130 -1.78 -16.95 -7.13
N GLN A 131 -2.62 -17.07 -6.09
CA GLN A 131 -2.63 -16.11 -4.98
C GLN A 131 -2.69 -16.79 -3.62
N LEU A 132 -2.14 -16.10 -2.63
CA LEU A 132 -2.28 -16.38 -1.22
C LEU A 132 -2.65 -15.10 -0.49
N THR A 133 -3.79 -15.09 0.20
CA THR A 133 -4.16 -13.99 1.09
C THR A 133 -3.55 -14.23 2.46
N VAL A 134 -2.82 -13.26 3.00
CA VAL A 134 -2.12 -13.37 4.27
C VAL A 134 -2.60 -12.29 5.23
N VAL A 135 -3.32 -12.68 6.27
CA VAL A 135 -3.75 -11.75 7.31
C VAL A 135 -2.53 -11.26 8.09
N LYS A 136 -2.33 -9.93 8.13
CA LYS A 136 -1.12 -9.29 8.67
C LYS A 136 0.13 -9.76 7.93
N GLY A 137 0.04 -9.81 6.61
CA GLY A 137 1.07 -10.27 5.70
C GLY A 137 2.33 -9.43 5.81
N ASP A 138 2.21 -8.12 6.08
CA ASP A 138 3.33 -7.22 6.35
C ASP A 138 4.21 -7.60 7.57
N LEU A 139 3.66 -8.40 8.49
CA LEU A 139 4.41 -8.97 9.63
C LEU A 139 4.98 -10.37 9.36
N LYS A 140 4.50 -11.05 8.31
CA LYS A 140 4.81 -12.45 8.03
C LYS A 140 5.65 -12.65 6.77
N PHE A 141 5.48 -11.78 5.77
CA PHE A 141 6.05 -11.86 4.42
C PHE A 141 6.84 -10.58 4.14
N LYS A 142 8.12 -10.73 3.81
CA LYS A 142 9.03 -9.64 3.48
C LYS A 142 8.66 -8.96 2.17
N THR A 143 8.11 -9.69 1.20
CA THR A 143 7.60 -9.08 -0.04
C THR A 143 6.42 -8.15 0.24
N ILE A 144 5.47 -8.57 1.08
CA ILE A 144 4.32 -7.74 1.51
C ILE A 144 4.81 -6.53 2.33
N ALA A 145 5.74 -6.75 3.26
CA ALA A 145 6.35 -5.67 4.03
C ALA A 145 7.02 -4.63 3.11
N ALA A 146 7.78 -5.05 2.10
CA ALA A 146 8.38 -4.16 1.11
C ALA A 146 7.32 -3.38 0.31
N ALA A 147 6.26 -4.04 -0.15
CA ALA A 147 5.14 -3.40 -0.84
C ALA A 147 4.48 -2.31 0.03
N SER A 148 4.30 -2.59 1.33
CA SER A 148 3.77 -1.63 2.30
C SER A 148 4.62 -0.36 2.40
N ILE A 149 5.96 -0.48 2.34
CA ILE A 149 6.89 0.65 2.37
C ILE A 149 6.68 1.53 1.13
N PHE A 150 6.67 0.96 -0.07
CA PHE A 150 6.44 1.72 -1.31
C PHE A 150 5.09 2.44 -1.29
N ALA A 151 4.01 1.73 -0.93
CA ALA A 151 2.67 2.31 -0.84
C ALA A 151 2.64 3.46 0.18
N LYS A 152 3.20 3.25 1.37
CA LYS A 152 3.14 4.21 2.48
C LYS A 152 3.98 5.44 2.22
N VAL A 153 5.23 5.29 1.78
CA VAL A 153 6.14 6.43 1.59
C VAL A 153 5.66 7.32 0.46
N LEU A 154 5.29 6.75 -0.69
CA LEU A 154 4.83 7.55 -1.82
C LEU A 154 3.51 8.25 -1.53
N ARG A 155 2.58 7.59 -0.82
CA ARG A 155 1.34 8.23 -0.38
C ARG A 155 1.60 9.36 0.60
N ASP A 156 2.46 9.16 1.59
CA ASP A 156 2.78 10.19 2.58
C ASP A 156 3.40 11.42 1.90
N ARG A 157 4.30 11.22 0.92
CA ARG A 157 4.86 12.30 0.07
C ARG A 157 3.76 13.06 -0.67
N PHE A 158 2.80 12.36 -1.28
CA PHE A 158 1.64 12.98 -1.93
C PHE A 158 0.83 13.84 -0.94
N MET A 159 0.53 13.33 0.25
CA MET A 159 -0.27 14.08 1.23
C MET A 159 0.47 15.31 1.79
N VAL A 160 1.79 15.24 1.95
CA VAL A 160 2.62 16.41 2.32
C VAL A 160 2.59 17.46 1.22
N ALA A 161 2.77 17.05 -0.04
CA ALA A 161 2.68 17.96 -1.19
C ALA A 161 1.28 18.56 -1.33
N ALA A 162 0.21 17.78 -1.12
CA ALA A 162 -1.16 18.29 -1.13
C ALA A 162 -1.41 19.36 -0.05
N SER A 163 -0.69 19.31 1.07
CA SER A 163 -0.86 20.31 2.12
C SER A 163 -0.43 21.71 1.70
N THR A 164 0.50 21.86 0.75
CA THR A 164 0.87 23.19 0.23
C THR A 164 -0.29 23.86 -0.49
N LYS A 165 -1.14 23.07 -1.17
CA LYS A 165 -2.32 23.56 -1.88
C LYS A 165 -3.54 23.77 -0.97
N TRP A 166 -3.62 23.01 0.13
CA TRP A 166 -4.72 23.07 1.10
C TRP A 166 -4.21 23.13 2.55
N PRO A 167 -3.49 24.21 2.93
CA PRO A 167 -2.73 24.28 4.19
C PRO A 167 -3.61 24.22 5.43
N ARG A 168 -4.85 24.71 5.36
CA ARG A 168 -5.81 24.74 6.48
C ARG A 168 -6.24 23.36 7.00
N TYR A 169 -5.95 22.28 6.26
CA TYR A 169 -6.36 20.92 6.63
C TYR A 169 -5.28 20.12 7.36
N GLY A 170 -4.03 20.58 7.45
CA GLY A 170 -2.97 19.88 8.21
C GLY A 170 -2.55 18.51 7.64
N PHE A 171 -2.70 18.30 6.33
CA PHE A 171 -2.42 17.00 5.69
C PHE A 171 -0.99 16.52 5.87
N GLU A 172 -0.03 17.42 6.02
CA GLU A 172 1.37 17.12 6.30
C GLU A 172 1.58 16.45 7.66
N LYS A 173 0.63 16.54 8.59
CA LYS A 173 0.69 15.86 9.90
C LYS A 173 -0.02 14.52 9.83
N HIS A 174 -1.33 14.53 9.65
CA HIS A 174 -2.17 13.33 9.74
C HIS A 174 -2.43 12.63 8.41
N LYS A 175 -1.86 13.07 7.28
CA LYS A 175 -1.91 12.35 5.98
C LYS A 175 -3.33 11.98 5.50
N GLY A 176 -4.31 12.81 5.86
CA GLY A 176 -5.73 12.60 5.54
C GLY A 176 -6.47 11.63 6.47
N TYR A 177 -5.84 11.06 7.49
CA TYR A 177 -6.53 10.25 8.51
C TYR A 177 -7.49 11.11 9.35
N PRO A 178 -8.55 10.51 9.97
CA PRO A 178 -9.59 11.21 10.73
C PRO A 178 -9.11 11.68 12.11
N ALA A 179 -7.96 12.37 12.18
CA ALA A 179 -7.44 13.00 13.39
C ALA A 179 -8.37 14.14 13.85
N SER A 180 -8.34 14.47 15.15
CA SER A 180 -9.18 15.53 15.73
C SER A 180 -9.01 16.87 15.00
N ALA A 181 -7.77 17.24 14.65
CA ALA A 181 -7.47 18.44 13.87
C ALA A 181 -8.09 18.41 12.45
N HIS A 182 -8.06 17.24 11.78
CA HIS A 182 -8.65 17.09 10.45
C HIS A 182 -10.17 17.26 10.49
N LYS A 183 -10.83 16.63 11.48
CA LYS A 183 -12.28 16.77 11.68
C LYS A 183 -12.68 18.20 12.04
N ALA A 184 -11.84 18.91 12.81
CA ALA A 184 -12.05 20.32 13.11
C ALA A 184 -11.97 21.19 11.84
N ALA A 185 -10.94 21.01 11.02
CA ALA A 185 -10.80 21.71 9.74
C ALA A 185 -11.98 21.42 8.79
N LEU A 186 -12.47 20.18 8.74
CA LEU A 186 -13.68 19.82 7.99
C LEU A 186 -14.93 20.55 8.50
N ARG A 187 -15.09 20.65 9.83
CA ARG A 187 -16.20 21.41 10.42
C ARG A 187 -16.09 22.90 10.14
N GLU A 188 -14.89 23.47 10.13
CA GLU A 188 -14.71 24.91 9.94
C GLU A 188 -14.83 25.30 8.46
N PHE A 189 -14.17 24.55 7.58
CA PHE A 189 -13.95 24.97 6.19
C PHE A 189 -14.69 24.14 5.14
N GLY A 190 -15.39 23.08 5.55
CA GLY A 190 -15.96 22.09 4.64
C GLY A 190 -14.91 21.23 3.92
N PRO A 191 -15.32 20.26 3.07
CA PRO A 191 -14.39 19.43 2.31
C PRO A 191 -13.68 20.23 1.20
N CYS A 192 -12.42 19.89 0.94
CA CYS A 192 -11.67 20.33 -0.23
C CYS A 192 -11.68 19.28 -1.36
N PRO A 193 -11.22 19.61 -2.59
CA PRO A 193 -11.33 18.75 -3.77
C PRO A 193 -10.65 17.37 -3.72
N ILE A 194 -9.93 17.02 -2.67
CA ILE A 194 -9.33 15.68 -2.50
C ILE A 194 -10.00 14.84 -1.40
N HIS A 195 -11.04 15.35 -0.76
CA HIS A 195 -11.81 14.59 0.20
C HIS A 195 -12.65 13.52 -0.49
N ARG A 196 -12.90 12.42 0.22
CA ARG A 196 -13.76 11.31 -0.21
C ARG A 196 -15.16 11.58 0.31
N LEU A 197 -16.03 12.08 -0.55
CA LEU A 197 -17.31 12.65 -0.13
C LEU A 197 -18.26 11.59 0.47
N THR A 198 -18.08 10.33 0.08
CA THR A 198 -18.86 9.19 0.61
C THR A 198 -18.44 8.74 2.01
N PHE A 199 -17.31 9.23 2.53
CA PHE A 199 -16.82 8.84 3.84
C PHE A 199 -17.58 9.57 4.95
N ARG A 200 -17.99 8.81 5.98
CA ARG A 200 -18.71 9.35 7.13
C ARG A 200 -17.94 10.50 7.77
N GLY A 201 -18.61 11.65 7.92
CA GLY A 201 -18.06 12.85 8.55
C GLY A 201 -17.27 13.77 7.62
N VAL A 202 -17.25 13.50 6.31
CA VAL A 202 -16.66 14.40 5.29
C VAL A 202 -17.66 15.44 4.84
N LEU A 203 -18.81 15.01 4.30
CA LEU A 203 -19.93 15.89 4.09
C LEU A 203 -20.58 16.18 5.45
N ARG A 204 -20.96 17.43 5.69
CA ARG A 204 -21.90 17.73 6.77
C ARG A 204 -23.21 17.05 6.37
N GLY A 205 -23.63 16.04 7.14
CA GLY A 205 -25.01 15.59 7.06
C GLY A 205 -25.91 16.73 7.52
N GLU A 206 -27.04 16.88 6.86
CA GLU A 206 -28.27 17.36 7.50
C GLU A 206 -28.56 16.55 8.78
#